data_AF-A0AAW5DL36-F1
#
_entry.id   AF-A0AAW5DL36-F1
#
_cell.length_a   1.000
_cell.length_b   1.000
_cell.length_c   1.000
_cell.angle_alpha   90.00
_cell.angle_beta   90.00
_cell.angle_gamma   90.00
#
_symmetry.space_group_name_H-M   'P 1'
#
loop_
_entity.id
_entity.type
_entity.pdbx_description
1 polymer ?
#
loop_
_entity_poly.entity_id
_entity_poly.type
_entity_poly.pdbx_seq_one_letter_code
_entity_poly.pdbx_strand_id
1 'polypeptide(L)' 'MYTGDGFHSIWHNWMVKALDKELLSERFQERDIRKNTASEVELEHTQLLLGHDSVKTTIRNYRLLPIKVKLSK' A
#
# COMPACT_ATOMS: atom_id res chain seq x y z
N MET A 1 -8.71 -25.82 12.58
CA MET A 1 -9.17 -24.44 12.84
C MET A 1 -8.25 -23.50 12.07
N TYR A 2 -8.68 -23.03 10.90
CA TYR A 2 -7.91 -22.09 10.09
C TYR A 2 -8.22 -20.69 10.63
N THR A 3 -7.41 -20.18 11.54
CA THR A 3 -7.52 -18.80 12.00
C THR A 3 -7.21 -17.90 10.81
N GLY A 4 -7.97 -16.81 10.62
CA GLY A 4 -7.79 -15.84 9.52
C GLY A 4 -6.39 -15.19 9.44
N ASP A 5 -5.51 -15.55 10.37
CA ASP A 5 -4.13 -15.11 10.52
C ASP A 5 -3.10 -15.98 9.75
N GLY A 6 -3.55 -17.10 9.14
CA GLY A 6 -2.67 -18.01 8.40
C GLY A 6 -1.94 -17.32 7.23
N PHE A 7 -2.66 -16.51 6.46
CA PHE A 7 -2.06 -15.75 5.36
C PHE A 7 -1.06 -14.71 5.87
N HIS A 8 -1.43 -13.90 6.88
CA HIS A 8 -0.54 -12.89 7.44
C HIS A 8 0.74 -13.50 7.99
N SER A 9 0.64 -14.63 8.69
CA SER A 9 1.80 -15.36 9.22
C SER A 9 2.71 -15.88 8.12
N ILE A 10 2.14 -16.52 7.09
CA ILE A 10 2.90 -17.04 5.94
C ILE A 10 3.59 -15.88 5.22
N TRP A 11 2.84 -14.83 4.87
CA TRP A 11 3.36 -13.65 4.20
C TRP A 11 4.50 -13.02 4.99
N HIS A 12 4.29 -12.77 6.29
CA HIS A 12 5.31 -12.19 7.16
C HIS A 12 6.61 -13.00 7.14
N ASN A 13 6.51 -14.32 7.30
CA ASN A 13 7.67 -15.22 7.29
C ASN A 13 8.41 -15.19 5.95
N TRP A 14 7.70 -15.11 4.82
CA TRP A 14 8.33 -14.99 3.50
C TRP A 14 9.03 -13.64 3.31
N MET A 15 8.41 -12.54 3.74
CA MET A 15 9.02 -11.21 3.62
C MET A 15 10.26 -11.06 4.51
N VAL A 16 10.27 -11.65 5.71
CA VAL A 16 11.47 -11.71 6.57
C VAL A 16 12.60 -12.48 5.87
N LYS A 17 12.30 -13.66 5.30
CA LYS A 17 13.29 -14.43 4.54
C LYS A 17 13.81 -13.68 3.31
N ALA A 18 12.98 -12.87 2.66
CA ALA A 18 13.39 -12.06 1.51
C ALA A 18 14.34 -10.92 1.93
N LEU A 19 14.12 -10.32 3.10
CA LEU A 19 15.05 -9.36 3.71
C LEU A 19 16.39 -10.01 4.06
N ASP A 20 16.37 -11.16 4.73
CA ASP A 20 17.58 -11.88 5.14
C ASP A 20 18.43 -12.32 3.94
N LYS A 21 17.78 -12.55 2.80
CA LYS A 21 18.42 -12.89 1.52
C LYS A 21 18.75 -11.67 0.66
N GLU A 22 18.59 -10.46 1.18
CA GLU A 22 18.84 -9.20 0.47
C GLU A 22 18.06 -9.05 -0.85
N LEU A 23 16.94 -9.77 -1.01
CA LEU A 23 16.02 -9.60 -2.13
C LEU A 23 15.16 -8.34 -1.97
N LEU A 24 15.10 -7.81 -0.76
CA LEU A 24 14.46 -6.56 -0.41
C LEU A 24 15.47 -5.70 0.35
N SER A 25 15.49 -4.42 0.04
CA SER A 25 16.25 -3.43 0.77
C SER A 25 15.58 -2.99 2.08
N GLU A 26 14.27 -3.20 2.21
CA GLU A 26 13.48 -2.73 3.34
C GLU A 26 12.25 -3.60 3.64
N ARG A 27 11.66 -3.39 4.81
CA ARG A 27 10.49 -4.14 5.25
C ARG A 27 9.29 -3.90 4.36
N PHE A 28 8.77 -4.98 3.78
CA PHE A 28 7.54 -4.98 3.00
C PHE A 28 6.42 -5.73 3.71
N GLN A 29 5.24 -5.11 3.77
CA GLN A 29 4.05 -5.69 4.39
C GLN A 29 2.88 -5.66 3.41
N GLU A 30 1.85 -6.46 3.68
CA GLU A 30 0.67 -6.54 2.82
C GLU A 30 0.00 -5.16 2.60
N ARG A 31 -0.08 -4.33 3.64
CA ARG A 31 -0.60 -2.96 3.53
C ARG A 31 0.19 -2.07 2.56
N ASP A 32 1.45 -2.38 2.31
CA ASP A 32 2.28 -1.59 1.39
C ASP A 32 1.91 -1.87 -0.06
N ILE A 33 1.40 -3.07 -0.38
CA ILE A 33 0.72 -3.35 -1.65
C ILE A 33 -0.48 -2.41 -1.79
N ARG A 34 -1.35 -2.36 -0.78
CA ARG A 34 -2.54 -1.48 -0.79
C ARG A 34 -2.16 -0.02 -0.99
N LYS A 35 -1.10 0.46 -0.35
CA LYS A 35 -0.58 1.82 -0.55
C LYS A 35 -0.05 2.05 -1.95
N ASN A 36 0.72 1.12 -2.51
CA ASN A 36 1.24 1.25 -3.86
C ASN A 36 0.11 1.34 -4.89
N THR A 37 -0.83 0.38 -4.86
CA THR A 37 -1.98 0.36 -5.75
C THR A 37 -2.84 1.62 -5.63
N ALA A 38 -3.13 2.05 -4.40
CA ALA A 38 -3.88 3.28 -4.14
C ALA A 38 -3.17 4.56 -4.64
N SER A 39 -1.83 4.52 -4.75
CA SER A 39 -1.06 5.65 -5.24
C SER A 39 -1.10 5.81 -6.76
N GLU A 40 -1.39 4.73 -7.50
CA GLU A 40 -1.44 4.70 -8.97
C GLU A 40 -2.81 5.10 -9.54
N VAL A 41 -3.86 4.97 -8.73
CA VAL A 41 -5.24 5.26 -9.10
C VAL A 41 -5.57 6.75 -8.86
N GLU A 42 -6.61 7.29 -9.50
CA GLU A 42 -7.12 8.66 -9.27
C GLU A 42 -7.58 8.83 -7.80
N LEU A 43 -7.42 10.03 -7.24
CA LEU A 43 -7.54 10.32 -5.80
C LEU A 43 -8.94 10.15 -5.23
N GLU A 44 -9.93 10.71 -5.90
CA GLU A 44 -11.33 10.63 -5.49
C GLU A 44 -11.84 9.19 -5.63
N HIS A 45 -11.47 8.52 -6.73
CA HIS A 45 -11.78 7.10 -6.93
C HIS A 45 -11.15 6.21 -5.85
N THR A 46 -9.88 6.48 -5.49
CA THR A 46 -9.20 5.76 -4.41
C THR A 46 -9.89 5.96 -3.07
N GLN A 47 -10.33 7.18 -2.74
CA GLN A 47 -11.07 7.44 -1.50
C GLN A 47 -12.31 6.55 -1.39
N LEU A 48 -13.09 6.46 -2.46
CA LEU A 48 -14.31 5.64 -2.51
C LEU A 48 -13.99 4.15 -2.37
N LEU A 49 -13.00 3.63 -3.11
CA LEU A 49 -12.59 2.23 -3.03
C LEU A 49 -12.09 1.83 -1.64
N LEU A 50 -11.39 2.73 -0.96
CA LEU A 50 -10.85 2.47 0.37
C LEU A 50 -11.83 2.78 1.50
N GLY A 51 -13.01 3.33 1.20
CA GLY A 51 -14.02 3.71 2.18
C GLY A 51 -13.56 4.79 3.15
N HIS A 52 -12.70 5.72 2.72
CA HIS A 52 -12.24 6.81 3.57
C HIS A 52 -13.27 7.95 3.62
N ASP A 53 -13.55 8.43 4.82
CA ASP A 53 -14.44 9.58 5.06
C ASP A 53 -13.91 10.89 4.45
N SER A 54 -12.58 11.02 4.31
CA SER A 54 -11.94 12.20 3.72
C SER A 54 -10.79 11.84 2.79
N VAL A 55 -10.67 12.58 1.68
CA VAL A 55 -9.52 12.57 0.77
C VAL A 55 -8.20 12.74 1.54
N LYS A 56 -8.18 13.55 2.61
CA LYS A 56 -6.98 13.82 3.41
C LYS A 56 -6.35 12.54 3.97
N THR A 57 -7.17 11.56 4.35
CA THR A 57 -6.71 10.25 4.84
C THR A 57 -6.03 9.46 3.73
N THR A 58 -6.57 9.52 2.51
CA THR A 58 -5.97 8.90 1.32
C THR A 58 -4.63 9.54 0.97
N ILE A 59 -4.56 10.88 0.95
CA ILE A 59 -3.31 11.61 0.68
C ILE A 59 -2.23 11.24 1.69
N ARG A 60 -2.54 11.32 2.99
CA ARG A 60 -1.56 11.12 4.05
C ARG A 60 -0.96 9.72 4.06
N ASN A 61 -1.77 8.69 3.82
CA ASN A 61 -1.38 7.31 4.12
C ASN A 61 -1.13 6.45 2.86
N TYR A 62 -1.65 6.87 1.70
CA TYR A 62 -1.70 6.05 0.49
C TYR A 62 -1.12 6.73 -0.76
N ARG A 63 -0.70 8.01 -0.70
CA ARG A 63 0.00 8.67 -1.81
C ARG A 63 1.51 8.60 -1.60
N LEU A 64 2.13 7.60 -2.21
CA LEU A 64 3.58 7.41 -2.22
C LEU A 64 4.23 8.12 -3.42
N LEU A 65 3.53 8.19 -4.55
CA LEU A 65 4.01 8.78 -5.79
C LEU A 65 3.79 10.31 -5.80
N PRO A 66 4.69 11.07 -6.46
CA PRO A 66 4.53 12.51 -6.62
C PRO A 66 3.28 12.84 -7.45
N ILE A 67 2.59 13.92 -7.08
CA ILE A 67 1.44 14.42 -7.82
C ILE A 67 1.94 15.09 -9.11
N LYS A 68 1.60 14.52 -10.26
CA LYS A 68 1.91 15.12 -11.57
C LYS A 68 0.92 16.25 -11.85
N VAL A 69 1.36 17.49 -11.76
CA VAL A 69 0.56 18.67 -12.11
C VAL A 69 0.79 19.01 -13.58
N LYS A 70 -0.28 19.06 -14.38
CA LYS A 70 -0.24 19.68 -15.71
C LYS A 70 -0.56 21.17 -15.54
N LEU A 71 0.38 22.05 -15.89
CA LEU A 71 0.09 23.48 -15.98
C LEU A 71 -0.98 23.70 -17.07
N SER A 72 -2.07 24.39 -16.73
CA SER A 72 -2.98 24.92 -17.75
C SER A 72 -2.22 25.98 -18.54
N LYS A 73 -2.21 25.84 -19.86
CA LYS A 73 -1.91 26.96 -20.77
C LYS A 73 -3.11 27.90 -20.82
#